data_AF-A0A5C7MZE6-F1
#
_entry.id   AF-A0A5C7MZE6-F1
#
_cell.length_a   1.000
_cell.length_b   1.000
_cell.length_c   1.000
_cell.angle_alpha   90.00
_cell.angle_beta   90.00
_cell.angle_gamma   90.00
#
_symmetry.space_group_name_H-M   'P 1'
#
loop_
_entity.id
_entity.type
_entity.pdbx_description
1 polymer ?
#
loop_
_entity_poly.entity_id
_entity_poly.type
_entity_poly.pdbx_seq_one_letter_code
_entity_poly.pdbx_strand_id
1 'polypeptide(L)'
;MQTTLADFIKDTAIGREADAILRSCVHCGFCTATCPTFQLLGDELDGPRGRIYLIKEMLEGQPVSKRTQTHLDRCLSCRSCETTCPSGVRYHRLLEIGRQVLDERVPRSLTDRAMRFLLCEALPRRWVFKPAVRLGQWLRPLLPAALAGKVPAAAGSDSGPWPAPAGHRRRLVALAGCVQPILAPNTHAALARVLDRLAIELVVVPAAACCGALRYHLNAREKGRQDMRQVIDAWWSLLVGGQVEGFVMTASGCGEHVRAYREVFKDDPAYAKKAERISALTRDACEVLADERDRLRELLGSAGAFGGQRVAFHSPCTLQHGQQLRGVVESLLTDAGYQLVAVADAHLCCGSAGTYSITQPELANRLRDDKLAALTADSPTVLVTANIGCQMHLQGGSTLPVRHWIELIDERLRGGR
;
A
#
# COMPACT_ATOMS: atom_id res chain seq x y z
N MET A 1 25.02 16.44 -6.73
CA MET A 1 24.88 17.61 -5.82
C MET A 1 25.97 17.57 -4.75
N GLN A 2 26.60 18.70 -4.38
CA GLN A 2 27.53 18.77 -3.24
C GLN A 2 26.77 18.85 -1.92
N THR A 3 27.28 18.20 -0.88
CA THR A 3 26.67 18.13 0.46
C THR A 3 27.73 18.36 1.55
N THR A 4 27.34 19.10 2.59
CA THR A 4 28.19 19.41 3.76
C THR A 4 27.42 19.10 5.05
N LEU A 5 27.31 17.81 5.40
CA LEU A 5 26.52 17.38 6.56
C LEU A 5 27.05 17.97 7.87
N ALA A 6 26.13 18.38 8.74
CA ALA A 6 26.47 18.94 10.04
C ALA A 6 26.89 17.85 11.07
N ASP A 7 27.57 18.28 12.13
CA ASP A 7 28.21 17.41 13.13
C ASP A 7 27.25 16.41 13.78
N PHE A 8 25.99 16.80 13.96
CA PHE A 8 24.99 15.95 14.62
C PHE A 8 24.65 14.67 13.82
N ILE A 9 24.95 14.62 12.51
CA ILE A 9 24.55 13.49 11.65
C ILE A 9 25.67 12.92 10.79
N LYS A 10 26.70 13.72 10.45
CA LYS A 10 27.71 13.36 9.44
C LYS A 10 28.38 11.99 9.66
N ASP A 11 28.66 11.62 10.91
CA ASP A 11 29.36 10.38 11.27
C ASP A 11 28.42 9.20 11.59
N THR A 12 27.11 9.40 11.45
CA THR A 12 26.11 8.35 11.68
C THR A 12 25.88 7.50 10.43
N ALA A 13 25.42 6.25 10.60
CA ALA A 13 25.04 5.41 9.46
C ALA A 13 23.91 6.03 8.61
N ILE A 14 22.96 6.69 9.27
CA ILE A 14 21.83 7.39 8.63
C ILE A 14 22.33 8.61 7.84
N GLY A 15 23.29 9.36 8.38
CA GLY A 15 23.91 10.49 7.69
C GLY A 15 24.64 10.08 6.41
N ARG A 16 25.49 9.03 6.49
CA ARG A 16 26.16 8.47 5.31
C ARG A 16 25.18 7.98 4.25
N GLU A 17 24.09 7.35 4.66
CA GLU A 17 23.03 6.92 3.74
C GLU A 17 22.35 8.11 3.06
N ALA A 18 21.99 9.15 3.82
CA ALA A 18 21.39 10.36 3.28
C ALA A 18 22.34 11.07 2.31
N ASP A 19 23.63 11.18 2.65
CA ASP A 19 24.66 11.78 1.80
C ASP A 19 24.75 11.08 0.44
N ALA A 20 24.82 9.75 0.45
CA ALA A 20 24.86 8.95 -0.77
C ALA A 20 23.61 9.18 -1.65
N ILE A 21 22.41 9.24 -1.05
CA ILE A 21 21.17 9.50 -1.79
C ILE A 21 21.18 10.93 -2.36
N LEU A 22 21.56 11.94 -1.57
CA LEU A 22 21.60 13.34 -1.99
C LEU A 22 22.58 13.54 -3.17
N ARG A 23 23.77 12.94 -3.09
CA ARG A 23 24.81 13.06 -4.13
C ARG A 23 24.38 12.45 -5.47
N SER A 24 23.51 11.44 -5.47
CA SER A 24 22.97 10.83 -6.69
C SER A 24 22.05 11.76 -7.50
N CYS A 25 21.50 12.82 -6.91
CA CYS A 25 20.62 13.74 -7.61
C CYS A 25 21.40 14.67 -8.56
N VAL A 26 20.99 14.68 -9.84
CA VAL A 26 21.52 15.55 -10.92
C VAL A 26 20.61 16.73 -11.28
N HIS A 27 19.50 16.92 -10.55
CA HIS A 27 18.55 18.03 -10.75
C HIS A 27 17.90 18.14 -12.15
N CYS A 28 17.72 17.03 -12.86
CA CYS A 28 17.11 17.00 -14.20
C CYS A 28 15.62 17.35 -14.27
N GLY A 29 14.86 17.24 -13.18
CA GLY A 29 13.45 17.67 -13.12
C GLY A 29 12.38 16.66 -13.54
N PHE A 30 12.72 15.49 -14.08
CA PHE A 30 11.73 14.47 -14.50
C PHE A 30 10.74 14.07 -13.39
N CYS A 31 11.20 14.04 -12.14
CA CYS A 31 10.39 13.70 -10.98
C CYS A 31 9.25 14.70 -10.72
N THR A 32 9.37 15.94 -11.18
CA THR A 32 8.38 17.00 -10.97
C THR A 32 7.12 16.72 -11.81
N ALA A 33 7.28 16.25 -13.04
CA ALA A 33 6.18 15.90 -13.94
C ALA A 33 5.29 14.75 -13.39
N THR A 34 5.87 13.85 -12.59
CA THR A 34 5.14 12.68 -12.07
C THR A 34 4.76 12.81 -10.58
N CYS A 35 4.98 13.99 -9.97
CA CYS A 35 4.68 14.23 -8.56
C CYS A 35 3.24 14.77 -8.39
N PRO A 36 2.35 14.04 -7.70
CA PRO A 36 0.94 14.44 -7.60
C PRO A 36 0.74 15.77 -6.85
N THR A 37 1.50 16.03 -5.78
CA THR A 37 1.36 17.29 -5.04
C THR A 37 1.86 18.49 -5.81
N PHE A 38 2.93 18.33 -6.60
CA PHE A 38 3.41 19.41 -7.46
C PHE A 38 2.39 19.72 -8.55
N GLN A 39 1.87 18.69 -9.23
CA GLN A 39 0.85 18.86 -10.28
C GLN A 39 -0.41 19.60 -9.77
N LEU A 40 -0.83 19.35 -8.52
CA LEU A 40 -1.98 20.01 -7.93
C LEU A 40 -1.73 21.44 -7.43
N LEU A 41 -0.52 21.74 -6.98
CA LEU A 41 -0.22 22.99 -6.25
C LEU A 41 0.64 23.96 -7.06
N GLY A 42 1.41 23.49 -8.03
CA GLY A 42 2.42 24.29 -8.74
C GLY A 42 3.58 24.78 -7.86
N ASP A 43 3.66 24.32 -6.60
CA ASP A 43 4.69 24.72 -5.63
C ASP A 43 5.88 23.76 -5.70
N GLU A 44 7.06 24.27 -6.05
CA GLU A 44 8.30 23.51 -6.14
C GLU A 44 8.69 22.86 -4.80
N LEU A 45 8.36 23.48 -3.67
CA LEU A 45 8.59 22.90 -2.33
C LEU A 45 7.68 21.70 -2.05
N ASP A 46 6.57 21.58 -2.78
CA ASP A 46 5.71 20.39 -2.80
C ASP A 46 6.04 19.41 -3.94
N GLY A 47 7.14 19.65 -4.66
CA GLY A 47 7.77 18.71 -5.58
C GLY A 47 8.91 17.88 -4.94
N PRO A 48 9.40 16.81 -5.59
CA PRO A 48 10.45 15.97 -5.03
C PRO A 48 11.78 16.74 -4.93
N ARG A 49 12.09 17.61 -5.89
CA ARG A 49 13.30 18.44 -5.91
C ARG A 49 13.32 19.45 -4.77
N GLY A 50 12.27 20.26 -4.61
CA GLY A 50 12.20 21.19 -3.49
C GLY A 50 12.31 20.48 -2.14
N ARG A 51 11.65 19.32 -1.97
CA ARG A 51 11.78 18.51 -0.74
C ARG A 51 13.18 17.93 -0.53
N ILE A 52 13.89 17.53 -1.60
CA ILE A 52 15.30 17.12 -1.51
C ILE A 52 16.15 18.28 -0.98
N TYR A 53 15.93 19.51 -1.47
CA TYR A 53 16.63 20.69 -0.98
C TYR A 53 16.30 20.99 0.49
N LEU A 54 15.03 20.96 0.88
CA LEU A 54 14.62 21.15 2.27
C LEU A 54 15.28 20.13 3.21
N ILE A 55 15.38 18.86 2.78
CA ILE A 55 16.05 17.83 3.56
C ILE A 55 17.56 18.09 3.60
N LYS A 56 18.19 18.40 2.47
CA LYS A 56 19.62 18.74 2.41
C LYS A 56 19.94 19.87 3.40
N GLU A 57 19.28 21.01 3.28
CA GLU A 57 19.53 22.19 4.12
C GLU A 57 19.41 21.84 5.61
N MET A 58 18.36 21.11 5.98
CA MET A 58 18.18 20.63 7.34
C MET A 58 19.35 19.74 7.82
N LEU A 59 19.84 18.82 6.98
CA LEU A 59 20.95 17.93 7.30
C LEU A 59 22.31 18.65 7.32
N GLU A 60 22.44 19.78 6.63
CA GLU A 60 23.59 20.69 6.67
C GLU A 60 23.52 21.70 7.82
N GLY A 61 22.50 21.60 8.69
CA GLY A 61 22.38 22.40 9.91
C GLY A 61 21.58 23.69 9.77
N GLN A 62 20.92 23.93 8.64
CA GLN A 62 20.04 25.08 8.48
C GLN A 62 18.80 24.98 9.38
N PRO A 63 18.26 26.12 9.84
CA PRO A 63 17.07 26.13 10.69
C PRO A 63 15.86 25.56 9.96
N VAL A 64 15.07 24.76 10.67
CA VAL A 64 13.82 24.19 10.17
C VAL A 64 12.62 24.84 10.85
N SER A 65 11.50 24.88 10.14
CA SER A 65 10.28 25.51 10.63
C SER A 65 9.06 24.63 10.38
N LYS A 66 7.89 25.09 10.86
CA LYS A 66 6.60 24.49 10.52
C LYS A 66 6.37 24.44 9.00
N ARG A 67 6.90 25.40 8.24
CA ARG A 67 6.81 25.39 6.77
C ARG A 67 7.54 24.20 6.16
N THR A 68 8.76 23.91 6.64
CA THR A 68 9.51 22.71 6.25
C THR A 68 8.69 21.45 6.55
N GLN A 69 8.08 21.40 7.75
CA GLN A 69 7.22 20.28 8.15
C GLN A 69 6.01 20.11 7.24
N THR A 70 5.30 21.19 6.91
CA THR A 70 4.15 21.15 5.99
C THR A 70 4.53 20.52 4.65
N HIS A 71 5.62 20.98 4.02
CA HIS A 71 6.02 20.47 2.71
C HIS A 71 6.45 18.99 2.77
N LEU A 72 7.17 18.56 3.81
CA LEU A 72 7.54 17.14 3.94
C LEU A 72 6.32 16.27 4.25
N ASP A 73 5.38 16.73 5.08
CA ASP A 73 4.17 15.97 5.45
C ASP A 73 3.17 15.83 4.28
N ARG A 74 3.15 16.80 3.36
CA ARG A 74 2.33 16.71 2.13
C ARG A 74 2.78 15.64 1.16
N CYS A 75 3.98 15.08 1.30
CA CYS A 75 4.41 13.98 0.44
C CYS A 75 3.65 12.68 0.72
N LEU A 76 3.00 12.13 -0.31
CA LEU A 76 2.27 10.86 -0.26
C LEU A 76 3.17 9.62 -0.13
N SER A 77 4.49 9.78 -0.31
CA SER A 77 5.44 8.65 -0.36
C SER A 77 5.09 7.61 -1.45
N CYS A 78 4.51 8.07 -2.58
CA CYS A 78 4.02 7.19 -3.65
C CYS A 78 5.10 6.65 -4.60
N ARG A 79 6.35 7.13 -4.48
CA ARG A 79 7.53 6.65 -5.23
C ARG A 79 7.49 6.78 -6.75
N SER A 80 6.46 7.41 -7.32
CA SER A 80 6.39 7.77 -8.74
C SER A 80 7.62 8.56 -9.23
N CYS A 81 8.17 9.41 -8.34
CA CYS A 81 9.39 10.17 -8.60
C CYS A 81 10.64 9.30 -8.71
N GLU A 82 10.68 8.12 -8.08
CA GLU A 82 11.82 7.20 -8.14
C GLU A 82 11.80 6.41 -9.44
N THR A 83 10.63 5.91 -9.83
CA THR A 83 10.43 5.16 -11.08
C THR A 83 10.86 5.97 -12.29
N THR A 84 10.59 7.27 -12.31
CA THR A 84 10.97 8.16 -13.42
C THR A 84 12.39 8.71 -13.31
N CYS A 85 13.09 8.49 -12.19
CA CYS A 85 14.39 9.13 -11.96
C CYS A 85 15.50 8.39 -12.72
N PRO A 86 16.15 9.02 -13.71
CA PRO A 86 17.25 8.36 -14.44
C PRO A 86 18.48 8.10 -13.56
N SER A 87 18.62 8.84 -12.46
CA SER A 87 19.74 8.70 -11.52
C SER A 87 19.45 7.72 -10.37
N GLY A 88 18.25 7.13 -10.31
CA GLY A 88 17.90 6.16 -9.27
C GLY A 88 17.86 6.74 -7.85
N VAL A 89 17.53 8.03 -7.69
CA VAL A 89 17.45 8.68 -6.37
C VAL A 89 16.40 7.96 -5.52
N ARG A 90 16.83 7.38 -4.38
CA ARG A 90 15.96 6.73 -3.38
C ARG A 90 15.24 7.76 -2.51
N TYR A 91 14.43 8.62 -3.14
CA TYR A 91 13.71 9.72 -2.52
C TYR A 91 12.86 9.32 -1.31
N HIS A 92 12.16 8.18 -1.33
CA HIS A 92 11.35 7.68 -0.23
C HIS A 92 12.19 7.50 1.04
N ARG A 93 13.39 6.91 0.89
CA ARG A 93 14.32 6.68 1.99
C ARG A 93 14.87 7.99 2.54
N LEU A 94 15.19 8.92 1.66
CA LEU A 94 15.60 10.27 2.05
C LEU A 94 14.49 11.01 2.81
N LEU A 95 13.24 10.90 2.35
CA LEU A 95 12.08 11.49 3.02
C LEU A 95 11.86 10.91 4.41
N GLU A 96 12.02 9.60 4.60
CA GLU A 96 11.94 8.97 5.92
C GLU A 96 13.00 9.53 6.88
N ILE A 97 14.25 9.61 6.42
CA ILE A 97 15.35 10.21 7.22
C ILE A 97 15.01 11.66 7.55
N GLY A 98 14.54 12.42 6.57
CA GLY A 98 14.16 13.81 6.74
C GLY A 98 13.05 13.99 7.78
N ARG A 99 11.97 13.21 7.69
CA ARG A 99 10.86 13.27 8.66
C ARG A 99 11.29 12.88 10.07
N GLN A 100 12.20 11.92 10.20
CA GLN A 100 12.75 11.55 11.50
C GLN A 100 13.49 12.73 12.16
N VAL A 101 14.47 13.32 11.45
CA VAL A 101 15.25 14.45 11.97
C VAL A 101 14.36 15.67 12.21
N LEU A 102 13.35 15.88 11.36
CA LEU A 102 12.42 16.99 11.50
C LEU A 102 11.53 16.86 12.74
N ASP A 103 10.98 15.68 13.03
CA ASP A 103 10.09 15.46 14.18
C ASP A 103 10.83 15.65 15.52
N GLU A 104 12.15 15.49 15.56
CA GLU A 104 13.00 15.79 16.73
C GLU A 104 13.21 17.30 16.94
N ARG A 105 13.10 18.11 15.88
CA ARG A 105 13.41 19.55 15.91
C ARG A 105 12.18 20.45 15.91
N VAL A 106 11.09 20.01 15.31
CA VAL A 106 9.87 20.80 15.16
C VAL A 106 8.71 20.09 15.84
N PRO A 107 8.33 20.51 17.07
CA PRO A 107 7.23 19.88 17.79
C PRO A 107 5.91 20.07 17.04
N ARG A 108 5.17 18.98 16.90
CA ARG A 108 3.82 18.98 16.32
C ARG A 108 2.81 19.57 17.30
N SER A 109 1.71 20.11 16.75
CA SER A 109 0.59 20.61 17.54
C SER A 109 -0.03 19.49 18.40
N LEU A 110 -0.69 19.85 19.52
CA LEU A 110 -1.33 18.86 20.39
C LEU A 110 -2.42 18.07 19.66
N THR A 111 -3.17 18.73 18.79
CA THR A 111 -4.21 18.11 17.95
C THR A 111 -3.60 17.09 16.98
N ASP A 112 -2.50 17.43 16.32
CA ASP A 112 -1.82 16.49 15.42
C ASP A 112 -1.25 15.30 16.17
N ARG A 113 -0.66 15.54 17.35
CA ARG A 113 -0.14 14.46 18.20
C ARG A 113 -1.25 13.51 18.64
N ALA A 114 -2.39 14.05 19.08
CA ALA A 114 -3.55 13.25 19.48
C ALA A 114 -4.13 12.44 18.31
N MET A 115 -4.31 13.07 17.15
CA MET A 115 -4.79 12.39 15.94
C MET A 115 -3.84 11.26 15.52
N ARG A 116 -2.54 11.54 15.41
CA ARG A 116 -1.54 10.53 15.03
C ARG A 116 -1.45 9.40 16.04
N PHE A 117 -1.54 9.71 17.34
CA PHE A 117 -1.60 8.70 18.39
C PHE A 117 -2.82 7.78 18.22
N LEU A 118 -4.01 8.35 18.01
CA LEU A 118 -5.23 7.59 17.79
C LEU A 118 -5.14 6.70 16.54
N LEU A 119 -4.64 7.23 15.43
CA LEU A 119 -4.43 6.43 14.20
C LEU A 119 -3.42 5.30 14.44
N CYS A 120 -2.34 5.58 15.17
CA CYS A 120 -1.28 4.63 15.48
C CYS A 120 -1.77 3.49 16.37
N GLU A 121 -2.65 3.75 17.34
CA GLU A 121 -3.13 2.72 18.26
C GLU A 121 -4.45 2.06 17.85
N ALA A 122 -5.39 2.79 17.25
CA ALA A 122 -6.70 2.25 16.94
C ALA A 122 -6.69 1.39 15.68
N LEU A 123 -6.09 1.86 14.57
CA LEU A 123 -6.19 1.18 13.27
C LEU A 123 -5.46 -0.19 13.21
N PRO A 124 -4.23 -0.35 13.75
CA PRO A 124 -3.56 -1.65 13.75
C PRO A 124 -4.24 -2.69 14.64
N ARG A 125 -4.97 -2.25 15.68
CA ARG A 125 -5.56 -3.12 16.70
C ARG A 125 -6.99 -3.50 16.31
N ARG A 126 -7.15 -4.69 15.73
CA ARG A 126 -8.46 -5.21 15.27
C ARG A 126 -9.55 -5.18 16.34
N TRP A 127 -9.19 -5.42 17.61
CA TRP A 127 -10.12 -5.39 18.75
C TRP A 127 -10.64 -3.98 19.08
N VAL A 128 -9.96 -2.91 18.63
CA VAL A 128 -10.43 -1.52 18.71
C VAL A 128 -11.12 -1.13 17.39
N PHE A 129 -10.46 -1.38 16.25
CA PHE A 129 -10.93 -0.91 14.95
C PHE A 129 -12.25 -1.54 14.54
N LYS A 130 -12.41 -2.86 14.71
CA LYS A 130 -13.63 -3.58 14.32
C LYS A 130 -14.89 -3.07 15.03
N PRO A 131 -14.95 -2.98 16.37
CA PRO A 131 -16.14 -2.46 17.04
C PRO A 131 -16.38 -0.98 16.70
N ALA A 132 -15.32 -0.16 16.57
CA ALA A 132 -15.47 1.25 16.18
C ALA A 132 -16.12 1.41 14.80
N VAL A 133 -15.67 0.65 13.80
CA VAL A 133 -16.27 0.66 12.45
C VAL A 133 -17.72 0.19 12.49
N ARG A 134 -18.01 -0.91 13.21
CA ARG A 134 -19.38 -1.43 13.32
C ARG A 134 -20.32 -0.45 13.99
N LEU A 135 -19.87 0.21 15.06
CA LEU A 135 -20.63 1.25 15.72
C LEU A 135 -20.87 2.44 14.77
N GLY A 136 -19.84 2.87 14.05
CA GLY A 136 -19.98 3.93 13.04
C GLY A 136 -20.96 3.56 11.93
N GLN A 137 -20.92 2.32 11.43
CA GLN A 137 -21.85 1.81 10.41
C GLN A 137 -23.29 1.78 10.92
N TRP A 138 -23.50 1.36 12.17
CA TRP A 138 -24.81 1.35 12.80
C TRP A 138 -25.37 2.77 13.02
N LEU A 139 -24.51 3.72 13.44
CA LEU A 139 -24.89 5.12 13.63
C LEU A 139 -24.98 5.91 12.32
N ARG A 140 -24.48 5.38 11.20
CA ARG A 140 -24.38 6.09 9.92
C ARG A 140 -25.68 6.77 9.47
N PRO A 141 -26.89 6.16 9.59
CA PRO A 141 -28.14 6.81 9.20
C PRO A 141 -28.50 8.05 10.05
N LEU A 142 -27.90 8.17 11.24
CA LEU A 142 -28.12 9.27 12.18
C LEU A 142 -27.04 10.35 12.09
N LEU A 143 -25.96 10.12 11.32
CA LEU A 143 -24.86 11.06 11.19
C LEU A 143 -25.16 12.13 10.11
N PRO A 144 -24.73 13.38 10.31
CA PRO A 144 -24.70 14.38 9.24
C PRO A 144 -23.94 13.87 8.02
N ALA A 145 -24.33 14.28 6.81
CA ALA A 145 -23.75 13.80 5.55
C ALA A 145 -22.20 13.85 5.53
N ALA A 146 -21.61 14.92 6.08
CA ALA A 146 -20.17 15.10 6.19
C ALA A 146 -19.46 14.05 7.05
N LEU A 147 -20.13 13.49 8.06
CA LEU A 147 -19.61 12.42 8.92
C LEU A 147 -19.99 11.04 8.40
N ALA A 148 -21.22 10.89 7.90
CA ALA A 148 -21.69 9.65 7.28
C ALA A 148 -20.82 9.24 6.08
N GLY A 149 -20.36 10.22 5.28
CA GLY A 149 -19.43 9.99 4.16
C GLY A 149 -18.03 9.51 4.58
N LYS A 150 -17.64 9.69 5.84
CA LYS A 150 -16.34 9.20 6.38
C LYS A 150 -16.43 7.79 6.95
N VAL A 151 -17.63 7.29 7.21
CA VAL A 151 -17.84 5.92 7.67
C VAL A 151 -17.83 5.00 6.45
N PRO A 152 -17.01 3.94 6.42
CA PRO A 152 -17.07 2.95 5.35
C PRO A 152 -18.45 2.28 5.32
N ALA A 153 -19.01 2.04 4.12
CA ALA A 153 -20.22 1.24 4.02
C ALA A 153 -19.97 -0.17 4.57
N ALA A 154 -21.01 -0.82 5.09
CA ALA A 154 -20.90 -2.24 5.40
C ALA A 154 -20.54 -2.98 4.11
N ALA A 155 -19.50 -3.82 4.15
CA ALA A 155 -19.25 -4.74 3.05
C ALA A 155 -20.52 -5.58 2.86
N GLY A 156 -20.93 -5.79 1.60
CA GLY A 156 -22.08 -6.64 1.29
C GLY A 156 -21.93 -8.02 1.93
N SER A 157 -23.06 -8.66 2.24
CA SER A 157 -23.12 -9.97 2.92
C SER A 157 -22.45 -11.11 2.14
N ASP A 158 -22.10 -10.91 0.88
CA ASP A 158 -21.61 -11.94 -0.04
C ASP A 158 -20.10 -12.20 0.06
N SER A 159 -19.54 -12.21 1.28
CA SER A 159 -18.25 -12.87 1.46
C SER A 159 -18.48 -14.37 1.26
N GLY A 160 -18.14 -14.87 0.06
CA GLY A 160 -18.22 -16.30 -0.23
C GLY A 160 -17.41 -17.11 0.79
N PRO A 161 -17.79 -18.36 1.07
CA PRO A 161 -17.12 -19.17 2.08
C PRO A 161 -15.64 -19.38 1.75
N TRP A 162 -14.84 -19.59 2.79
CA TRP A 162 -13.49 -20.13 2.64
C TRP A 162 -13.60 -21.55 2.07
N PRO A 163 -12.73 -21.97 1.13
CA PRO A 163 -12.75 -23.34 0.61
C PRO A 163 -12.50 -24.35 1.74
N ALA A 164 -13.15 -25.51 1.67
CA ALA A 164 -12.85 -26.60 2.60
C ALA A 164 -11.40 -27.09 2.38
N PRO A 165 -10.66 -27.46 3.44
CA PRO A 165 -9.30 -27.96 3.28
C PRO A 165 -9.26 -29.20 2.36
N ALA A 166 -8.63 -29.06 1.21
CA ALA A 166 -8.48 -30.15 0.23
C ALA A 166 -7.16 -30.92 0.38
N GLY A 167 -6.32 -30.57 1.36
CA GLY A 167 -5.05 -31.25 1.62
C GLY A 167 -3.96 -30.97 0.58
N HIS A 168 -4.00 -29.80 -0.07
CA HIS A 168 -2.98 -29.42 -1.06
C HIS A 168 -1.58 -29.40 -0.45
N ARG A 169 -0.61 -29.95 -1.19
CA ARG A 169 0.80 -29.98 -0.74
C ARG A 169 1.43 -28.58 -0.72
N ARG A 170 1.06 -27.73 -1.68
CA ARG A 170 1.57 -26.36 -1.79
C ARG A 170 0.73 -25.45 -0.92
N ARG A 171 1.39 -24.68 -0.05
CA ARG A 171 0.71 -23.87 0.97
C ARG A 171 1.36 -22.50 1.06
N LEU A 172 0.57 -21.44 0.96
CA LEU A 172 1.00 -20.06 1.12
C LEU A 172 0.31 -19.45 2.34
N VAL A 173 1.00 -18.53 3.02
CA VAL A 173 0.40 -17.79 4.14
C VAL A 173 0.01 -16.40 3.68
N ALA A 174 -1.28 -16.06 3.82
CA ALA A 174 -1.72 -14.67 3.75
C ALA A 174 -1.48 -13.96 5.08
N LEU A 175 -1.09 -12.68 5.00
CA LEU A 175 -1.12 -11.79 6.16
C LEU A 175 -2.55 -11.69 6.69
N ALA A 176 -2.77 -11.89 8.00
CA ALA A 176 -4.12 -11.78 8.55
C ALA A 176 -4.66 -10.36 8.42
N GLY A 177 -3.77 -9.37 8.48
CA GLY A 177 -4.06 -7.97 8.22
C GLY A 177 -4.73 -7.25 9.41
N CYS A 178 -4.68 -5.93 9.38
CA CYS A 178 -5.36 -5.07 10.37
C CYS A 178 -6.68 -4.52 9.82
N VAL A 179 -6.63 -3.77 8.71
CA VAL A 179 -7.78 -3.02 8.16
C VAL A 179 -8.59 -3.82 7.14
N GLN A 180 -7.94 -4.46 6.16
CA GLN A 180 -8.60 -5.22 5.09
C GLN A 180 -9.58 -6.29 5.58
N PRO A 181 -9.28 -7.17 6.57
CA PRO A 181 -10.24 -8.19 6.99
C PRO A 181 -11.53 -7.63 7.59
N ILE A 182 -11.55 -6.34 7.95
CA ILE A 182 -12.73 -5.67 8.51
C ILE A 182 -13.50 -4.92 7.40
N LEU A 183 -12.80 -4.27 6.47
CA LEU A 183 -13.42 -3.44 5.44
C LEU A 183 -13.71 -4.16 4.12
N ALA A 184 -12.91 -5.17 3.77
CA ALA A 184 -13.04 -5.98 2.56
C ALA A 184 -12.79 -7.47 2.88
N PRO A 185 -13.67 -8.11 3.69
CA PRO A 185 -13.48 -9.47 4.15
C PRO A 185 -13.43 -10.51 3.02
N ASN A 186 -14.10 -10.25 1.89
CA ASN A 186 -14.14 -11.18 0.75
C ASN A 186 -12.79 -11.29 0.01
N THR A 187 -11.86 -10.34 0.16
CA THR A 187 -10.61 -10.33 -0.61
C THR A 187 -9.75 -11.57 -0.37
N HIS A 188 -9.53 -11.95 0.89
CA HIS A 188 -8.77 -13.18 1.19
C HIS A 188 -9.56 -14.44 0.85
N ALA A 189 -10.90 -14.43 1.04
CA ALA A 189 -11.73 -15.57 0.71
C ALA A 189 -11.73 -15.84 -0.81
N ALA A 190 -11.79 -14.80 -1.63
CA ALA A 190 -11.65 -14.88 -3.08
C ALA A 190 -10.27 -15.42 -3.48
N LEU A 191 -9.18 -14.90 -2.90
CA LEU A 191 -7.85 -15.45 -3.15
C LEU A 191 -7.75 -16.93 -2.75
N ALA A 192 -8.29 -17.32 -1.60
CA ALA A 192 -8.27 -18.70 -1.14
C ALA A 192 -8.96 -19.64 -2.12
N ARG A 193 -10.13 -19.26 -2.64
CA ARG A 193 -10.86 -20.04 -3.65
C ARG A 193 -10.11 -20.14 -4.97
N VAL A 194 -9.50 -19.05 -5.43
CA VAL A 194 -8.70 -19.06 -6.67
C VAL A 194 -7.49 -19.98 -6.52
N LEU A 195 -6.75 -19.87 -5.42
CA LEU A 195 -5.59 -20.71 -5.14
C LEU A 195 -5.97 -22.18 -4.95
N ASP A 196 -7.11 -22.47 -4.33
CA ASP A 196 -7.62 -23.84 -4.16
C ASP A 196 -7.83 -24.53 -5.53
N ARG A 197 -8.38 -23.83 -6.51
CA ARG A 197 -8.52 -24.34 -7.90
C ARG A 197 -7.16 -24.59 -8.58
N LEU A 198 -6.14 -23.85 -8.17
CA LEU A 198 -4.74 -24.01 -8.60
C LEU A 198 -3.98 -25.04 -7.75
N ALA A 199 -4.67 -25.78 -6.87
CA ALA A 199 -4.09 -26.74 -5.93
C ALA A 199 -3.03 -26.13 -4.99
N ILE A 200 -3.29 -24.92 -4.51
CA ILE A 200 -2.50 -24.21 -3.50
C ILE A 200 -3.43 -23.86 -2.34
N GLU A 201 -3.09 -24.29 -1.13
CA GLU A 201 -3.85 -23.92 0.07
C GLU A 201 -3.41 -22.54 0.57
N LEU A 202 -4.39 -21.65 0.79
CA LEU A 202 -4.15 -20.40 1.51
C LEU A 202 -4.37 -20.61 3.01
N VAL A 203 -3.38 -20.25 3.81
CA VAL A 203 -3.43 -20.32 5.27
C VAL A 203 -3.37 -18.90 5.84
N VAL A 204 -4.08 -18.65 6.95
CA VAL A 204 -4.01 -17.37 7.67
C VAL A 204 -3.63 -17.64 9.12
N VAL A 205 -2.59 -16.95 9.60
CA VAL A 205 -2.16 -17.02 11.00
C VAL A 205 -2.66 -15.78 11.74
N PRO A 206 -3.63 -15.89 12.67
CA PRO A 206 -4.22 -14.71 13.33
C PRO A 206 -3.21 -13.80 14.04
N ALA A 207 -2.11 -14.37 14.55
CA ALA A 207 -1.04 -13.63 15.21
C ALA A 207 -0.27 -12.71 14.24
N ALA A 208 -0.21 -13.03 12.94
CA ALA A 208 0.41 -12.17 11.92
C ALA A 208 -0.56 -11.06 11.45
N ALA A 209 -0.87 -10.13 12.36
CA ALA A 209 -1.91 -9.12 12.16
C ALA A 209 -1.44 -7.93 11.30
N CYS A 210 -0.91 -6.87 11.91
CA CYS A 210 -0.49 -5.65 11.21
C CYS A 210 0.91 -5.84 10.62
N CYS A 211 1.14 -5.39 9.38
CA CYS A 211 2.48 -5.42 8.76
C CYS A 211 3.44 -4.34 9.28
N GLY A 212 2.96 -3.34 10.04
CA GLY A 212 3.76 -2.21 10.51
C GLY A 212 3.74 -0.96 9.61
N ALA A 213 3.26 -1.07 8.36
CA ALA A 213 3.28 0.03 7.38
C ALA A 213 2.55 1.28 7.88
N LEU A 214 1.40 1.10 8.50
CA LEU A 214 0.58 2.20 9.01
C LEU A 214 1.31 3.02 10.08
N ARG A 215 2.02 2.35 10.99
CA ARG A 215 2.81 3.03 12.03
C ARG A 215 4.04 3.72 11.43
N TYR A 216 4.63 3.16 10.38
CA TYR A 216 5.72 3.80 9.63
C TYR A 216 5.28 5.10 8.94
N HIS A 217 4.10 5.11 8.32
CA HIS A 217 3.54 6.35 7.74
C HIS A 217 3.31 7.46 8.79
N LEU A 218 3.08 7.06 10.04
CA LEU A 218 2.92 7.96 11.18
C LEU A 218 4.23 8.28 11.92
N ASN A 219 5.38 7.88 11.36
CA ASN A 219 6.71 8.00 11.97
C ASN A 219 6.85 7.31 13.35
N ALA A 220 5.97 6.36 13.66
CA ALA A 220 6.01 5.55 14.89
C ALA A 220 6.84 4.28 14.67
N ARG A 221 8.13 4.46 14.32
CA ARG A 221 9.02 3.41 13.81
C ARG A 221 9.18 2.22 14.75
N GLU A 222 9.44 2.43 16.04
CA GLU A 222 9.64 1.31 16.97
C GLU A 222 8.37 0.46 17.13
N LYS A 223 7.21 1.10 17.23
CA LYS A 223 5.93 0.38 17.27
C LYS A 223 5.68 -0.37 15.96
N GLY A 224 6.06 0.20 14.83
CA GLY A 224 6.08 -0.50 13.54
C GLY A 224 6.99 -1.73 13.56
N ARG A 225 8.22 -1.61 14.06
CA ARG A 225 9.16 -2.76 14.22
C ARG A 225 8.58 -3.84 15.12
N GLN A 226 7.85 -3.49 16.17
CA GLN A 226 7.15 -4.46 17.02
C GLN A 226 6.09 -5.24 16.23
N ASP A 227 5.27 -4.57 15.41
CA ASP A 227 4.31 -5.23 14.51
C ASP A 227 5.05 -6.20 13.55
N MET A 228 6.18 -5.78 12.97
CA MET A 228 6.96 -6.63 12.06
C MET A 228 7.55 -7.86 12.76
N ARG A 229 8.10 -7.71 13.98
CA ARG A 229 8.63 -8.84 14.76
C ARG A 229 7.53 -9.87 15.04
N GLN A 230 6.32 -9.39 15.40
CA GLN A 230 5.17 -10.27 15.60
C GLN A 230 4.81 -11.04 14.33
N VAL A 231 4.79 -10.38 13.17
CA VAL A 231 4.56 -11.05 11.87
C VAL A 231 5.65 -12.09 11.59
N ILE A 232 6.92 -11.71 11.77
CA ILE A 232 8.06 -12.59 11.56
C ILE A 232 7.96 -13.83 12.44
N ASP A 233 7.75 -13.68 13.74
CA ASP A 233 7.69 -14.80 14.68
C ASP A 233 6.48 -15.70 14.45
N ALA A 234 5.34 -15.14 14.07
CA ALA A 234 4.14 -15.91 13.74
C ALA A 234 4.31 -16.78 12.48
N TRP A 235 5.14 -16.33 11.53
CA TRP A 235 5.39 -17.04 10.28
C TRP A 235 6.61 -17.96 10.33
N TRP A 236 7.59 -17.65 11.18
CA TRP A 236 8.88 -18.30 11.17
C TRP A 236 8.78 -19.81 11.39
N SER A 237 7.96 -20.25 12.35
CA SER A 237 7.77 -21.67 12.67
C SER A 237 7.20 -22.47 11.49
N LEU A 238 6.21 -21.91 10.79
CA LEU A 238 5.62 -22.53 9.61
C LEU A 238 6.64 -22.69 8.48
N LEU A 239 7.46 -21.66 8.27
CA LEU A 239 8.45 -21.64 7.20
C LEU A 239 9.59 -22.63 7.46
N VAL A 240 10.21 -22.61 8.65
CA VAL A 240 11.33 -23.52 8.96
C VAL A 240 10.88 -24.97 9.11
N GLY A 241 9.63 -25.19 9.52
CA GLY A 241 9.01 -26.51 9.56
C GLY A 241 8.63 -27.06 8.18
N GLY A 242 8.84 -26.32 7.09
CA GLY A 242 8.51 -26.73 5.72
C GLY A 242 7.00 -26.87 5.46
N GLN A 243 6.17 -26.24 6.30
CA GLN A 243 4.72 -26.34 6.22
C GLN A 243 4.12 -25.42 5.15
N VAL A 244 4.89 -24.41 4.72
CA VAL A 244 4.49 -23.39 3.75
C VAL A 244 5.67 -23.02 2.85
N GLU A 245 5.40 -22.68 1.60
CA GLU A 245 6.42 -22.32 0.61
C GLU A 245 6.71 -20.81 0.54
N GLY A 246 5.81 -19.98 1.08
CA GLY A 246 5.98 -18.53 1.08
C GLY A 246 4.78 -17.74 1.62
N PHE A 247 4.83 -16.43 1.41
CA PHE A 247 3.84 -15.48 1.93
C PHE A 247 3.20 -14.72 0.78
N VAL A 248 1.88 -14.56 0.80
CA VAL A 248 1.13 -13.87 -0.24
C VAL A 248 0.37 -12.67 0.30
N MET A 249 0.38 -11.58 -0.46
CA MET A 249 -0.20 -10.30 -0.07
C MET A 249 -1.31 -9.91 -1.05
N THR A 250 -2.48 -9.54 -0.51
CA THR A 250 -3.56 -8.94 -1.32
C THR A 250 -3.57 -7.41 -1.21
N ALA A 251 -3.05 -6.85 -0.12
CA ALA A 251 -2.83 -5.41 -0.03
C ALA A 251 -1.41 -5.10 -0.47
N SER A 252 -1.22 -4.53 -1.66
CA SER A 252 0.11 -4.20 -2.20
C SER A 252 0.93 -3.27 -1.28
N GLY A 253 0.29 -2.41 -0.48
CA GLY A 253 0.99 -1.61 0.54
C GLY A 253 1.55 -2.44 1.70
N CYS A 254 0.89 -3.55 2.06
CA CYS A 254 1.48 -4.51 3.00
C CYS A 254 2.62 -5.29 2.33
N GLY A 255 2.46 -5.69 1.06
CA GLY A 255 3.49 -6.41 0.32
C GLY A 255 4.78 -5.62 0.14
N GLU A 256 4.70 -4.36 -0.30
CA GLU A 256 5.87 -3.47 -0.35
C GLU A 256 6.58 -3.41 1.01
N HIS A 257 5.82 -3.25 2.09
CA HIS A 257 6.38 -3.05 3.41
C HIS A 257 7.01 -4.32 4.01
N VAL A 258 6.39 -5.49 3.82
CA VAL A 258 6.96 -6.78 4.26
C VAL A 258 8.24 -7.10 3.49
N ARG A 259 8.31 -6.78 2.19
CA ARG A 259 9.55 -6.90 1.40
C ARG A 259 10.66 -5.97 1.89
N ALA A 260 10.32 -4.87 2.57
CA ALA A 260 11.28 -3.95 3.17
C ALA A 260 11.79 -4.40 4.55
N TYR A 261 11.27 -5.50 5.14
CA TYR A 261 11.74 -5.97 6.46
C TYR A 261 13.24 -6.26 6.47
N ARG A 262 13.78 -6.85 5.40
CA ARG A 262 15.23 -7.09 5.24
C ARG A 262 16.05 -5.81 5.47
N GLU A 263 15.59 -4.67 4.93
CA GLU A 263 16.27 -3.38 5.07
C GLU A 263 16.08 -2.78 6.46
N VAL A 264 14.91 -2.97 7.07
CA VAL A 264 14.60 -2.49 8.43
C VAL A 264 15.41 -3.23 9.49
N PHE A 265 15.62 -4.54 9.31
CA PHE A 265 16.28 -5.43 10.27
C PHE A 265 17.69 -5.86 9.87
N LYS A 266 18.28 -5.30 8.79
CA LYS A 266 19.62 -5.69 8.30
C LYS A 266 20.70 -5.69 9.38
N ASP A 267 20.62 -4.76 10.33
CA ASP A 267 21.57 -4.57 11.43
C ASP A 267 21.06 -5.18 12.77
N ASP A 268 19.92 -5.87 12.78
CA ASP A 268 19.34 -6.49 13.97
C ASP A 268 19.78 -7.97 14.08
N PRO A 269 20.65 -8.34 15.03
CA PRO A 269 21.26 -9.67 15.07
C PRO A 269 20.24 -10.81 15.28
N ALA A 270 19.10 -10.52 15.91
CA ALA A 270 18.07 -11.52 16.17
C ALA A 270 17.12 -11.72 14.97
N TYR A 271 16.94 -10.68 14.13
CA TYR A 271 15.93 -10.68 13.08
C TYR A 271 16.49 -10.58 11.66
N ALA A 272 17.73 -10.16 11.43
CA ALA A 272 18.29 -9.94 10.09
C ALA A 272 18.05 -11.13 9.15
N LYS A 273 18.48 -12.33 9.56
CA LYS A 273 18.29 -13.57 8.76
C LYS A 273 16.82 -13.93 8.54
N LYS A 274 15.97 -13.75 9.57
CA LYS A 274 14.53 -14.06 9.47
C LYS A 274 13.84 -13.11 8.50
N ALA A 275 14.13 -11.82 8.64
CA ALA A 275 13.59 -10.74 7.83
C ALA A 275 14.01 -10.88 6.36
N GLU A 276 15.29 -11.15 6.09
CA GLU A 276 15.82 -11.47 4.76
C GLU A 276 14.97 -12.55 4.07
N ARG A 277 14.79 -13.69 4.75
CA ARG A 277 14.10 -14.85 4.18
C ARG A 277 12.60 -14.61 4.01
N ILE A 278 11.95 -13.94 4.95
CA ILE A 278 10.53 -13.57 4.82
C ILE A 278 10.33 -12.57 3.69
N SER A 279 11.16 -11.53 3.60
CA SER A 279 11.09 -10.54 2.52
C SER A 279 11.31 -11.18 1.15
N ALA A 280 12.23 -12.15 1.03
CA ALA A 280 12.50 -12.85 -0.22
C ALA A 280 11.34 -13.77 -0.66
N LEU A 281 10.65 -14.40 0.29
CA LEU A 281 9.53 -15.32 0.02
C LEU A 281 8.15 -14.64 0.04
N THR A 282 8.10 -13.33 0.27
CA THR A 282 6.87 -12.55 0.19
C THR A 282 6.59 -12.19 -1.25
N ARG A 283 5.36 -12.45 -1.71
CA ARG A 283 4.89 -12.17 -3.06
C ARG A 283 3.55 -11.44 -3.03
N ASP A 284 3.31 -10.59 -4.01
CA ASP A 284 1.95 -10.10 -4.28
C ASP A 284 1.12 -11.24 -4.90
N ALA A 285 -0.19 -11.22 -4.68
CA ALA A 285 -1.09 -12.22 -5.25
C ALA A 285 -1.00 -12.27 -6.79
N CYS A 286 -0.68 -11.15 -7.46
CA CYS A 286 -0.54 -11.14 -8.91
C CYS A 286 0.67 -11.93 -9.41
N GLU A 287 1.79 -11.93 -8.67
CA GLU A 287 2.97 -12.73 -9.02
C GLU A 287 2.67 -14.22 -8.88
N VAL A 288 1.99 -14.62 -7.80
CA VAL A 288 1.60 -16.02 -7.60
C VAL A 288 0.70 -16.49 -8.74
N LEU A 289 -0.30 -15.70 -9.14
CA LEU A 289 -1.18 -16.07 -10.26
C LEU A 289 -0.47 -16.02 -11.61
N ALA A 290 0.53 -15.15 -11.78
CA ALA A 290 1.31 -15.09 -13.01
C ALA A 290 2.20 -16.32 -13.21
N ASP A 291 2.73 -16.91 -12.13
CA ASP A 291 3.44 -18.20 -12.21
C ASP A 291 2.50 -19.36 -12.59
N GLU A 292 1.24 -19.29 -12.17
CA GLU A 292 0.22 -20.30 -12.46
C GLU A 292 -0.61 -19.96 -13.71
N ARG A 293 -0.12 -19.05 -14.56
CA ARG A 293 -0.91 -18.40 -15.63
C ARG A 293 -1.51 -19.39 -16.63
N ASP A 294 -0.76 -20.41 -17.03
CA ASP A 294 -1.25 -21.40 -18.01
C ASP A 294 -2.41 -22.21 -17.45
N ARG A 295 -2.25 -22.75 -16.23
CA ARG A 295 -3.32 -23.46 -15.53
C ARG A 295 -4.53 -22.56 -15.24
N LEU A 296 -4.29 -21.29 -14.92
CA LEU A 296 -5.35 -20.30 -14.75
C LEU A 296 -6.16 -20.12 -16.05
N ARG A 297 -5.51 -20.03 -17.22
CA ARG A 297 -6.21 -19.94 -18.52
C ARG A 297 -7.06 -21.17 -18.81
N GLU A 298 -6.54 -22.37 -18.53
CA GLU A 298 -7.29 -23.62 -18.71
C GLU A 298 -8.58 -23.63 -17.87
N LEU A 299 -8.47 -23.22 -16.61
CA LEU A 299 -9.61 -23.09 -15.70
C LEU A 299 -10.61 -22.03 -16.17
N LEU A 300 -10.11 -20.88 -16.64
CA LEU A 300 -10.95 -19.79 -17.16
C LEU A 300 -11.66 -20.17 -18.47
N GLY A 301 -11.00 -20.92 -19.36
CA GLY A 301 -11.60 -21.43 -20.59
C GLY A 301 -12.68 -22.48 -20.32
N SER A 302 -12.48 -23.31 -19.30
CA SER A 302 -13.47 -24.29 -18.85
C SER A 302 -14.71 -23.66 -18.20
N ALA A 303 -14.60 -22.41 -17.72
CA ALA A 303 -15.70 -21.69 -17.08
C ALA A 303 -16.70 -21.06 -18.07
N GLY A 304 -16.55 -21.28 -19.39
CA GLY A 304 -17.49 -20.84 -20.41
C GLY A 304 -17.29 -19.40 -20.90
N ALA A 305 -18.11 -19.01 -21.88
CA ALA A 305 -18.02 -17.71 -22.55
C ALA A 305 -18.39 -16.56 -21.61
N PHE A 306 -17.63 -15.46 -21.67
CA PHE A 306 -17.84 -14.26 -20.87
C PHE A 306 -17.94 -13.03 -21.75
N GLY A 307 -19.01 -12.24 -21.57
CA GLY A 307 -19.38 -11.09 -22.41
C GLY A 307 -18.52 -9.83 -22.24
N GLY A 308 -17.28 -9.95 -21.76
CA GLY A 308 -16.30 -8.85 -21.82
C GLY A 308 -16.66 -7.60 -21.02
N GLN A 309 -16.96 -7.76 -19.71
CA GLN A 309 -17.23 -6.61 -18.84
C GLN A 309 -16.10 -5.57 -18.92
N ARG A 310 -16.47 -4.29 -19.08
CA ARG A 310 -15.53 -3.15 -19.09
C ARG A 310 -15.08 -2.81 -17.67
N VAL A 311 -13.78 -2.80 -17.47
CA VAL A 311 -13.13 -2.64 -16.16
C VAL A 311 -12.07 -1.55 -16.24
N ALA A 312 -12.06 -0.63 -15.28
CA ALA A 312 -10.94 0.29 -15.08
C ALA A 312 -10.08 -0.20 -13.91
N PHE A 313 -8.81 -0.47 -14.17
CA PHE A 313 -7.87 -0.85 -13.13
C PHE A 313 -7.07 0.35 -12.63
N HIS A 314 -7.19 0.62 -11.33
CA HIS A 314 -6.26 1.49 -10.62
C HIS A 314 -5.13 0.66 -10.03
N SER A 315 -3.97 0.69 -10.70
CA SER A 315 -2.72 0.13 -10.16
C SER A 315 -2.22 0.98 -8.97
N PRO A 316 -2.24 0.48 -7.73
CA PRO A 316 -1.75 1.24 -6.58
C PRO A 316 -0.29 1.64 -6.73
N CYS A 317 0.10 2.82 -6.27
CA CYS A 317 1.49 3.27 -6.32
C CYS A 317 2.47 2.28 -5.64
N THR A 318 2.03 1.61 -4.58
CA THR A 318 2.78 0.55 -3.89
C THR A 318 3.00 -0.69 -4.77
N LEU A 319 2.10 -0.98 -5.71
CA LEU A 319 2.24 -2.08 -6.67
C LEU A 319 3.15 -1.69 -7.84
N GLN A 320 2.85 -0.58 -8.52
CA GLN A 320 3.57 -0.19 -9.74
C GLN A 320 4.95 0.44 -9.51
N HIS A 321 5.14 1.21 -8.43
CA HIS A 321 6.41 1.90 -8.14
C HIS A 321 7.17 1.22 -7.00
N GLY A 322 6.44 0.82 -5.95
CA GLY A 322 7.04 0.18 -4.77
C GLY A 322 7.56 -1.23 -5.05
N GLN A 323 6.70 -2.09 -5.60
CA GLN A 323 7.00 -3.47 -5.95
C GLN A 323 7.39 -3.67 -7.43
N GLN A 324 7.20 -2.66 -8.28
CA GLN A 324 7.53 -2.71 -9.71
C GLN A 324 6.75 -3.78 -10.51
N LEU A 325 5.49 -4.03 -10.13
CA LEU A 325 4.62 -5.08 -10.71
C LEU A 325 3.56 -4.53 -11.68
N ARG A 326 3.86 -3.42 -12.37
CA ARG A 326 2.93 -2.81 -13.34
C ARG A 326 2.72 -3.75 -14.53
N GLY A 327 1.47 -3.91 -14.97
CA GLY A 327 1.11 -4.75 -16.13
C GLY A 327 0.75 -6.19 -15.77
N VAL A 328 1.12 -6.69 -14.59
CA VAL A 328 0.86 -8.09 -14.21
C VAL A 328 -0.64 -8.32 -13.99
N VAL A 329 -1.28 -7.51 -13.13
CA VAL A 329 -2.72 -7.61 -12.85
C VAL A 329 -3.53 -7.35 -14.12
N GLU A 330 -3.12 -6.37 -14.91
CA GLU A 330 -3.73 -6.04 -16.19
C GLU A 330 -3.76 -7.26 -17.12
N SER A 331 -2.63 -7.95 -17.27
CA SER A 331 -2.55 -9.14 -18.10
C SER A 331 -3.46 -10.27 -17.60
N LEU A 332 -3.56 -10.47 -16.28
CA LEU A 332 -4.42 -11.50 -15.68
C LEU A 332 -5.90 -11.18 -15.87
N LEU A 333 -6.30 -9.91 -15.76
CA LEU A 333 -7.68 -9.48 -16.02
C LEU A 333 -8.03 -9.66 -17.51
N THR A 334 -7.12 -9.33 -18.42
CA THR A 334 -7.32 -9.57 -19.86
C THR A 334 -7.41 -11.07 -20.18
N ASP A 335 -6.59 -11.92 -19.55
CA ASP A 335 -6.67 -13.38 -19.71
C ASP A 335 -8.00 -13.94 -19.19
N ALA A 336 -8.55 -13.32 -18.15
CA ALA A 336 -9.90 -13.61 -17.68
C ALA A 336 -11.01 -13.01 -18.58
N GLY A 337 -10.66 -12.40 -19.72
CA GLY A 337 -11.62 -11.90 -20.71
C GLY A 337 -12.28 -10.58 -20.34
N TYR A 338 -11.75 -9.84 -19.36
CA TYR A 338 -12.21 -8.48 -19.08
C TYR A 338 -11.67 -7.47 -20.11
N GLN A 339 -12.48 -6.46 -20.43
CA GLN A 339 -12.07 -5.36 -21.30
C GLN A 339 -11.52 -4.23 -20.44
N LEU A 340 -10.19 -4.10 -20.39
CA LEU A 340 -9.55 -3.00 -19.67
C LEU A 340 -9.68 -1.71 -20.44
N VAL A 341 -10.24 -0.68 -19.80
CA VAL A 341 -10.30 0.66 -20.37
C VAL A 341 -9.00 1.41 -20.13
N ALA A 342 -8.68 2.38 -21.00
CA ALA A 342 -7.49 3.20 -20.83
C ALA A 342 -7.69 4.17 -19.65
N VAL A 343 -6.62 4.41 -18.89
CA VAL A 343 -6.64 5.33 -17.75
C VAL A 343 -5.54 6.37 -17.95
N ALA A 344 -5.93 7.61 -18.18
CA ALA A 344 -5.00 8.73 -18.26
C ALA A 344 -4.22 8.87 -16.93
N ASP A 345 -2.94 9.22 -17.04
CA ASP A 345 -2.04 9.44 -15.90
C ASP A 345 -2.11 8.32 -14.84
N ALA A 346 -2.20 7.06 -15.29
CA ALA A 346 -2.30 5.88 -14.43
C ALA A 346 -1.19 5.77 -13.37
N HIS A 347 -0.06 6.44 -13.60
CA HIS A 347 1.09 6.50 -12.69
C HIS A 347 0.86 7.37 -11.44
N LEU A 348 -0.13 8.27 -11.46
CA LEU A 348 -0.43 9.17 -10.34
C LEU A 348 -1.19 8.45 -9.22
N CYS A 349 -0.84 8.82 -7.98
CA CYS A 349 -1.45 8.30 -6.76
C CYS A 349 -2.92 8.76 -6.63
N CYS A 350 -3.79 7.89 -6.08
CA CYS A 350 -5.19 8.22 -5.81
C CYS A 350 -5.41 9.14 -4.58
N GLY A 351 -4.37 9.44 -3.79
CA GLY A 351 -4.48 10.29 -2.61
C GLY A 351 -4.70 9.57 -1.27
N SER A 352 -4.86 8.24 -1.26
CA SER A 352 -5.05 7.49 -0.01
C SER A 352 -3.79 7.46 0.88
N ALA A 353 -2.67 6.98 0.32
CA ALA A 353 -1.34 6.89 0.93
C ALA A 353 -1.33 6.56 2.44
N GLY A 354 -1.98 5.46 2.82
CA GLY A 354 -2.07 5.02 4.21
C GLY A 354 -3.02 5.91 5.01
N THR A 355 -2.46 6.76 5.88
CA THR A 355 -3.23 7.71 6.70
C THR A 355 -3.33 9.10 6.06
N TYR A 356 -2.74 9.31 4.87
CA TYR A 356 -2.67 10.62 4.22
C TYR A 356 -4.06 11.23 3.99
N SER A 357 -5.04 10.42 3.58
CA SER A 357 -6.42 10.89 3.38
C SER A 357 -7.10 11.43 4.64
N ILE A 358 -6.57 11.09 5.83
CA ILE A 358 -7.04 11.60 7.12
C ILE A 358 -6.25 12.84 7.52
N THR A 359 -4.93 12.83 7.29
CA THR A 359 -4.03 13.92 7.72
C THR A 359 -3.96 15.09 6.73
N GLN A 360 -4.36 14.90 5.47
CA GLN A 360 -4.33 15.88 4.38
C GLN A 360 -5.60 15.76 3.50
N PRO A 361 -6.81 15.89 4.09
CA PRO A 361 -8.06 15.50 3.43
C PRO A 361 -8.35 16.33 2.16
N GLU A 362 -8.03 17.62 2.14
CA GLU A 362 -8.29 18.50 0.99
C GLU A 362 -7.49 18.04 -0.25
N LEU A 363 -6.19 17.79 -0.07
CA LEU A 363 -5.32 17.30 -1.14
C LEU A 363 -5.70 15.88 -1.56
N ALA A 364 -5.98 15.01 -0.58
CA ALA A 364 -6.36 13.63 -0.84
C ALA A 364 -7.67 13.51 -1.64
N ASN A 365 -8.65 14.38 -1.36
CA ASN A 365 -9.92 14.41 -2.08
C ASN A 365 -9.74 14.94 -3.51
N ARG A 366 -8.98 16.02 -3.72
CA ARG A 366 -8.65 16.48 -5.09
C ARG A 366 -7.98 15.39 -5.91
N LEU A 367 -6.97 14.72 -5.36
CA LEU A 367 -6.29 13.59 -6.02
C LEU A 367 -7.22 12.43 -6.31
N ARG A 368 -8.17 12.15 -5.41
CA ARG A 368 -9.17 11.11 -5.61
C ARG A 368 -10.08 11.45 -6.78
N ASP A 369 -10.59 12.66 -6.80
CA ASP A 369 -11.60 13.10 -7.75
C ASP A 369 -10.98 13.16 -9.15
N ASP A 370 -9.76 13.68 -9.29
CA ASP A 370 -8.99 13.62 -10.55
C ASP A 370 -8.74 12.17 -10.99
N LYS A 371 -8.38 11.28 -10.05
CA LYS A 371 -8.16 9.86 -10.37
C LYS A 371 -9.46 9.18 -10.79
N LEU A 372 -10.58 9.47 -10.14
CA LEU A 372 -11.88 8.92 -10.50
C LEU A 372 -12.32 9.39 -11.88
N ALA A 373 -12.18 10.69 -12.19
CA ALA A 373 -12.46 11.22 -13.51
C ALA A 373 -11.68 10.46 -14.61
N ALA A 374 -10.38 10.23 -14.39
CA ALA A 374 -9.55 9.46 -15.31
C ALA A 374 -9.96 7.98 -15.41
N LEU A 375 -10.36 7.35 -14.29
CA LEU A 375 -10.80 5.96 -14.26
C LEU A 375 -12.16 5.77 -14.95
N THR A 376 -13.04 6.76 -14.91
CA THR A 376 -14.41 6.66 -15.43
C THR A 376 -14.58 7.21 -16.85
N ALA A 377 -13.54 7.86 -17.42
CA ALA A 377 -13.59 8.53 -18.72
C ALA A 377 -14.14 7.62 -19.84
N ASP A 378 -13.72 6.35 -19.85
CA ASP A 378 -14.10 5.37 -20.86
C ASP A 378 -15.28 4.48 -20.43
N SER A 379 -16.15 4.97 -19.54
CA SER A 379 -17.38 4.29 -19.10
C SER A 379 -17.18 2.81 -18.68
N PRO A 380 -16.30 2.52 -17.71
CA PRO A 380 -16.23 1.18 -17.13
C PRO A 380 -17.51 0.89 -16.33
N THR A 381 -17.77 -0.38 -16.07
CA THR A 381 -18.90 -0.80 -15.21
C THR A 381 -18.48 -1.05 -13.76
N VAL A 382 -17.18 -1.21 -13.52
CA VAL A 382 -16.57 -1.46 -12.21
C VAL A 382 -15.15 -0.93 -12.19
N LEU A 383 -14.73 -0.40 -11.03
CA LEU A 383 -13.35 -0.01 -10.77
C LEU A 383 -12.68 -1.12 -9.96
N VAL A 384 -11.45 -1.49 -10.30
CA VAL A 384 -10.70 -2.50 -9.54
C VAL A 384 -9.34 -1.98 -9.12
N THR A 385 -8.85 -2.48 -7.99
CA THR A 385 -7.53 -2.13 -7.45
C THR A 385 -6.93 -3.28 -6.63
N ALA A 386 -5.69 -3.11 -6.16
CA ALA A 386 -4.91 -4.11 -5.42
C ALA A 386 -4.44 -3.61 -4.04
N ASN A 387 -5.18 -2.65 -3.46
CA ASN A 387 -4.87 -2.12 -2.14
C ASN A 387 -6.13 -1.61 -1.45
N ILE A 388 -6.37 -2.06 -0.22
CA ILE A 388 -7.52 -1.66 0.58
C ILE A 388 -7.62 -0.14 0.80
N GLY A 389 -6.48 0.54 0.99
CA GLY A 389 -6.46 2.00 1.15
C GLY A 389 -7.00 2.70 -0.09
N CYS A 390 -6.52 2.30 -1.27
CA CYS A 390 -7.00 2.82 -2.55
C CYS A 390 -8.48 2.47 -2.78
N GLN A 391 -8.87 1.23 -2.46
CA GLN A 391 -10.25 0.76 -2.64
C GLN A 391 -11.23 1.60 -1.84
N MET A 392 -10.98 1.80 -0.55
CA MET A 392 -11.87 2.58 0.33
C MET A 392 -11.86 4.06 -0.03
N HIS A 393 -10.70 4.62 -0.36
CA HIS A 393 -10.58 6.03 -0.72
C HIS A 393 -11.33 6.35 -2.01
N LEU A 394 -11.14 5.55 -3.06
CA LEU A 394 -11.84 5.70 -4.34
C LEU A 394 -13.34 5.42 -4.19
N GLN A 395 -13.74 4.40 -3.42
CA GLN A 395 -15.17 4.12 -3.18
C GLN A 395 -15.89 5.30 -2.53
N GLY A 396 -15.21 6.07 -1.68
CA GLY A 396 -15.78 7.26 -1.04
C GLY A 396 -16.14 8.40 -1.99
N GLY A 397 -15.66 8.38 -3.24
CA GLY A 397 -16.02 9.35 -4.28
C GLY A 397 -16.67 8.74 -5.53
N SER A 398 -16.72 7.41 -5.64
CA SER A 398 -17.23 6.73 -6.83
C SER A 398 -18.69 6.31 -6.66
N THR A 399 -19.47 6.47 -7.72
CA THR A 399 -20.81 5.86 -7.86
C THR A 399 -20.73 4.41 -8.34
N LEU A 400 -19.63 4.02 -8.97
CA LEU A 400 -19.36 2.64 -9.37
C LEU A 400 -18.78 1.86 -8.19
N PRO A 401 -19.00 0.53 -8.15
CA PRO A 401 -18.35 -0.32 -7.16
C PRO A 401 -16.82 -0.32 -7.38
N VAL A 402 -16.08 -0.18 -6.28
CA VAL A 402 -14.62 -0.30 -6.25
C VAL A 402 -14.23 -1.59 -5.54
N ARG A 403 -13.66 -2.54 -6.29
CA ARG A 403 -13.42 -3.91 -5.84
C ARG A 403 -11.94 -4.28 -5.86
N HIS A 404 -11.61 -5.36 -5.16
CA HIS A 404 -10.30 -5.96 -5.30
C HIS A 404 -10.25 -6.81 -6.58
N TRP A 405 -9.18 -6.71 -7.38
CA TRP A 405 -9.07 -7.40 -8.67
C TRP A 405 -9.21 -8.94 -8.56
N ILE A 406 -8.71 -9.53 -7.47
CA ILE A 406 -8.82 -10.98 -7.25
C ILE A 406 -10.27 -11.47 -7.18
N GLU A 407 -11.21 -10.62 -6.77
CA GLU A 407 -12.61 -10.98 -6.70
C GLU A 407 -13.22 -11.20 -8.08
N LEU A 408 -12.73 -10.46 -9.09
CA LEU A 408 -13.14 -10.64 -10.49
C LEU A 408 -12.62 -11.98 -11.04
N ILE A 409 -11.38 -12.35 -10.72
CA ILE A 409 -10.83 -13.66 -11.11
C ILE A 409 -11.63 -14.79 -10.46
N ASP A 410 -11.92 -14.68 -9.15
CA ASP A 410 -12.76 -15.63 -8.43
C ASP A 410 -14.18 -15.73 -9.03
N GLU A 411 -14.80 -14.61 -9.39
CA GLU A 411 -16.10 -14.60 -10.08
C GLU A 411 -16.05 -15.33 -11.41
N ARG A 412 -15.02 -15.11 -12.21
CA ARG A 412 -14.86 -15.79 -13.51
C ARG A 412 -14.70 -17.28 -13.36
N LEU A 413 -14.03 -17.75 -12.31
CA LEU A 413 -13.89 -19.17 -12.01
C LEU A 413 -15.15 -19.81 -11.38
N ARG A 414 -16.10 -18.99 -10.90
CA ARG A 414 -17.40 -19.43 -10.34
C ARG A 414 -18.53 -19.40 -11.35
N GLY A 415 -18.55 -18.43 -12.27
CA GLY A 415 -19.62 -18.19 -13.25
C GLY A 415 -19.76 -19.24 -14.36
N GLY A 416 -18.94 -20.30 -14.34
CA GLY A 416 -19.04 -21.45 -15.24
C GLY A 416 -19.80 -22.65 -14.66
N ARG A 417 -20.82 -22.41 -13.83
CA ARG A 417 -21.75 -23.45 -13.38
C ARG A 417 -23.16 -23.18 -13.89
#